data_AF-A0A7C1A6R5-F1
#
_entry.id   AF-A0A7C1A6R5-F1
#
_cell.length_a   1.000
_cell.length_b   1.000
_cell.length_c   1.000
_cell.angle_alpha   90.00
_cell.angle_beta   90.00
_cell.angle_gamma   90.00
#
_symmetry.space_group_name_H-M   'P 1'
#
loop_
_entity.id
_entity.type
_entity.pdbx_description
1 polymer ?
#
loop_
_entity_poly.entity_id
_entity_poly.type
_entity_poly.pdbx_seq_one_letter_code
_entity_poly.pdbx_strand_id
1 'polypeptide(L)'
;MKKIFYLILILIMTTFCSTPISLADGGFFVPLYRDIYEPNQLAMIVFDDMVEKIIFQIDYEGNAEDFAWVIPVPGYPKLFSVEDDIFYELHKLTQPPPPSSFGCGWGTGVPTSGLEDEGVHVWEEN
;
A
#
# COMPACT_ATOMS: atom_id res chain seq x y z
N MET A 1 -33.21 14.15 -34.10
CA MET A 1 -32.02 13.32 -34.37
C MET A 1 -30.72 13.95 -33.86
N LYS A 2 -30.36 15.19 -34.23
CA LYS A 2 -29.14 15.88 -33.70
C LYS A 2 -29.05 15.97 -32.17
N LYS A 3 -30.16 16.27 -31.48
CA LYS A 3 -30.19 16.36 -30.01
C LYS A 3 -29.88 15.02 -29.32
N ILE A 4 -30.43 13.93 -29.86
CA ILE A 4 -30.17 12.56 -29.38
C ILE A 4 -28.71 12.19 -29.63
N PHE A 5 -28.16 12.56 -30.80
CA PHE A 5 -26.75 12.35 -31.12
C PHE A 5 -25.80 13.05 -30.14
N TYR A 6 -26.03 14.33 -29.81
CA TYR A 6 -25.21 15.04 -28.82
C TYR A 6 -25.34 14.44 -27.41
N LEU A 7 -26.54 13.96 -27.04
CA LEU A 7 -26.76 13.35 -25.75
C LEU A 7 -26.01 12.01 -25.61
N ILE A 8 -25.96 11.21 -26.68
CA ILE A 8 -25.15 9.98 -26.74
C ILE A 8 -23.66 10.32 -26.67
N LEU A 9 -23.20 11.35 -27.39
CA LEU A 9 -21.78 11.76 -27.38
C LEU A 9 -21.33 12.22 -25.98
N ILE A 10 -22.17 13.00 -25.30
CA ILE A 10 -21.91 13.43 -23.91
C ILE A 10 -21.88 12.22 -22.98
N LEU A 11 -22.82 11.28 -23.10
CA LEU A 11 -22.84 10.07 -22.27
C LEU A 11 -21.54 9.26 -22.44
N ILE A 12 -21.10 9.04 -23.68
CA ILE A 12 -19.86 8.31 -23.99
C ILE A 12 -18.64 9.03 -23.40
N MET A 13 -18.54 10.35 -23.57
CA MET A 13 -17.43 11.13 -23.01
C MET A 13 -17.41 11.11 -21.49
N THR A 14 -18.56 11.25 -20.83
CA THR A 14 -18.64 11.18 -19.37
C THR A 14 -18.21 9.81 -18.85
N THR A 15 -18.61 8.71 -19.51
CA THR A 15 -18.18 7.35 -19.13
C THR A 15 -16.70 7.08 -19.38
N PHE A 16 -16.09 7.75 -20.36
CA PHE A 16 -14.65 7.59 -20.64
C PHE A 16 -13.78 8.45 -19.71
N CYS A 17 -14.30 9.60 -19.25
CA CYS A 17 -13.62 10.46 -18.28
C CYS A 17 -13.75 9.98 -16.83
N SER A 18 -14.71 9.12 -16.52
CA SER A 18 -14.78 8.44 -15.22
C SER A 18 -13.77 7.29 -15.20
N THR A 19 -12.49 7.62 -14.99
CA THR A 19 -11.48 6.59 -14.69
C THR A 19 -11.88 5.90 -13.39
N PRO A 20 -11.93 4.55 -13.33
CA PRO A 20 -12.15 3.87 -12.07
C PRO A 20 -11.02 4.28 -11.12
N ILE A 21 -11.39 4.90 -10.00
CA ILE A 21 -10.46 5.14 -8.91
C ILE A 21 -10.22 3.78 -8.28
N SER A 22 -9.06 3.19 -8.54
CA SER A 22 -8.63 2.02 -7.80
C SER A 22 -8.18 2.48 -6.42
N LEU A 23 -8.91 2.07 -5.40
CA LEU A 23 -8.54 2.28 -3.99
C LEU A 23 -7.80 1.06 -3.41
N ALA A 24 -7.50 0.07 -4.24
CA ALA A 24 -6.72 -1.10 -3.86
C ALA A 24 -5.25 -0.92 -4.23
N ASP A 25 -4.37 -1.36 -3.34
CA ASP A 25 -2.92 -1.46 -3.47
C ASP A 25 -2.47 -2.72 -4.22
N GLY A 26 -3.39 -3.66 -4.47
CA GLY A 26 -3.19 -4.83 -5.32
C GLY A 26 -4.24 -5.90 -5.05
N GLY A 27 -4.08 -7.06 -5.67
CA GLY A 27 -4.90 -8.24 -5.35
C GLY A 27 -4.36 -9.52 -5.99
N PHE A 28 -4.41 -10.62 -5.24
CA PHE A 28 -4.10 -11.95 -5.77
C PHE A 28 -5.26 -12.51 -6.58
N PHE A 29 -4.94 -12.97 -7.78
CA PHE A 29 -5.85 -13.69 -8.66
C PHE A 29 -5.38 -15.12 -8.78
N VAL A 30 -6.29 -16.05 -8.50
CA VAL A 30 -6.06 -17.49 -8.50
C VAL A 30 -6.95 -18.17 -9.54
N PRO A 31 -6.54 -19.34 -10.08
CA PRO A 31 -7.41 -20.19 -10.87
C PRO A 31 -8.68 -20.57 -10.11
N LEU A 32 -9.75 -20.86 -10.85
CA LEU A 32 -11.01 -21.34 -10.28
C LEU A 32 -10.77 -22.55 -9.33
N TYR A 33 -11.42 -22.49 -8.17
CA TYR A 33 -11.39 -23.52 -7.13
C TYR A 33 -10.05 -23.72 -6.42
N ARG A 34 -9.16 -22.72 -6.45
CA ARG A 34 -8.00 -22.64 -5.58
C ARG A 34 -8.08 -21.43 -4.67
N ASP A 35 -7.54 -21.58 -3.48
CA ASP A 35 -7.33 -20.50 -2.53
C ASP A 35 -5.84 -20.26 -2.38
N ILE A 36 -5.48 -19.02 -2.07
CA ILE A 36 -4.15 -18.63 -1.64
C ILE A 36 -4.27 -17.87 -0.34
N TYR A 37 -3.29 -18.04 0.54
CA TYR A 37 -3.22 -17.29 1.79
C TYR A 37 -2.16 -16.20 1.68
N GLU A 38 -2.58 -14.96 1.93
CA GLU A 38 -1.75 -13.75 1.95
C GLU A 38 -1.72 -13.22 3.39
N PRO A 39 -0.78 -13.69 4.24
CA PRO A 39 -0.75 -13.30 5.64
C PRO A 39 -0.30 -11.86 5.87
N ASN A 40 0.51 -11.29 4.97
CA ASN A 40 1.12 -9.99 5.19
C ASN A 40 1.54 -9.29 3.90
N GLN A 41 1.44 -7.97 3.90
CA GLN A 41 1.91 -7.09 2.84
C GLN A 41 2.53 -5.84 3.46
N LEU A 42 3.77 -5.53 3.05
CA LEU A 42 4.47 -4.30 3.39
C LEU A 42 4.80 -3.52 2.10
N ALA A 43 4.66 -2.20 2.17
CA ALA A 43 5.01 -1.31 1.08
C ALA A 43 5.82 -0.12 1.59
N MET A 44 6.94 0.17 0.92
CA MET A 44 7.64 1.44 1.04
C MET A 44 7.28 2.29 -0.18
N ILE A 45 6.70 3.46 0.07
CA ILE A 45 6.33 4.43 -0.97
C ILE A 45 7.27 5.61 -0.84
N VAL A 46 8.01 5.89 -1.92
CA VAL A 46 8.89 7.06 -2.02
C VAL A 46 8.37 7.94 -3.15
N PHE A 47 8.02 9.17 -2.82
CA PHE A 47 7.60 10.16 -3.80
C PHE A 47 8.63 11.28 -3.88
N ASP A 48 9.29 11.39 -5.02
CA ASP A 48 10.35 12.37 -5.27
C ASP A 48 10.33 12.79 -6.75
N ASP A 49 10.59 14.07 -7.02
CA ASP A 49 10.60 14.64 -8.38
C ASP A 49 9.37 14.26 -9.25
N MET A 50 8.16 14.28 -8.66
CA MET A 50 6.90 13.88 -9.31
C MET A 50 6.87 12.41 -9.78
N VAL A 51 7.77 11.57 -9.27
CA VAL A 51 7.85 10.14 -9.54
C VAL A 51 7.61 9.37 -8.25
N GLU A 52 6.63 8.48 -8.29
CA GLU A 52 6.40 7.51 -7.22
C GLU A 52 7.18 6.23 -7.49
N LYS A 53 7.92 5.77 -6.47
CA LYS A 53 8.56 4.46 -6.42
C LYS A 53 7.90 3.67 -5.31
N ILE A 54 7.45 2.47 -5.63
CA ILE A 54 6.85 1.57 -4.66
C ILE A 54 7.69 0.30 -4.60
N ILE A 55 8.10 -0.08 -3.40
CA ILE A 55 8.82 -1.31 -3.12
C ILE A 55 7.91 -2.16 -2.25
N PHE A 56 7.68 -3.40 -2.66
CA PHE A 56 6.75 -4.32 -2.01
C PHE A 56 7.46 -5.53 -1.42
N GLN A 57 7.01 -5.93 -0.24
CA GLN A 57 7.30 -7.24 0.35
C GLN A 57 5.97 -7.90 0.69
N ILE A 58 5.72 -9.05 0.05
CA ILE A 58 4.50 -9.84 0.23
C ILE A 58 4.86 -11.22 0.77
N ASP A 59 4.06 -11.69 1.72
CA ASP A 59 4.11 -13.08 2.16
C ASP A 59 2.93 -13.84 1.53
N TYR A 60 3.18 -15.07 1.10
CA TYR A 60 2.13 -15.95 0.58
C TYR A 60 2.44 -17.42 0.90
N GLU A 61 1.39 -18.24 0.97
CA GLU A 61 1.52 -19.70 1.09
C GLU A 61 1.09 -20.40 -0.20
N GLY A 62 1.97 -21.25 -0.75
CA GLY A 62 1.73 -22.00 -2.00
C GLY A 62 2.84 -21.83 -3.03
N ASN A 63 2.57 -22.16 -4.29
CA ASN A 63 3.52 -21.95 -5.38
C ASN A 63 3.24 -20.61 -6.09
N ALA A 64 4.29 -19.87 -6.41
CA ALA A 64 4.20 -18.62 -7.17
C ALA A 64 3.51 -18.78 -8.54
N GLU A 65 3.64 -19.95 -9.16
CA GLU A 65 3.01 -20.26 -10.45
C GLU A 65 1.48 -20.40 -10.38
N ASP A 66 0.93 -20.54 -9.16
CA ASP A 66 -0.49 -20.80 -8.94
C ASP A 66 -1.33 -19.52 -8.78
N PHE A 67 -0.71 -18.34 -8.79
CA PHE A 67 -1.42 -17.07 -8.67
C PHE A 67 -0.71 -15.94 -9.44
N ALA A 68 -1.41 -14.83 -9.62
CA ALA A 68 -0.82 -13.58 -10.06
C ALA A 68 -1.19 -12.46 -9.09
N TRP A 69 -0.22 -11.63 -8.72
CA TRP A 69 -0.50 -10.37 -8.05
C TRP A 69 -0.68 -9.27 -9.07
N VAL A 70 -1.87 -8.66 -9.09
CA VAL A 70 -2.21 -7.59 -10.01
C VAL A 70 -2.25 -6.28 -9.24
N ILE A 71 -1.38 -5.34 -9.64
CA ILE A 71 -1.26 -4.03 -9.01
C ILE A 71 -1.76 -2.98 -10.00
N PRO A 72 -2.81 -2.22 -9.66
CA PRO A 72 -3.31 -1.14 -10.49
C PRO A 72 -2.40 0.08 -10.35
N VAL A 73 -1.67 0.40 -11.43
CA VAL A 73 -0.81 1.59 -11.52
C VAL A 73 -1.29 2.52 -12.64
N PRO A 74 -1.12 3.85 -12.51
CA PRO A 74 -1.65 4.82 -13.47
C PRO A 74 -1.00 4.74 -14.87
N GLY A 75 0.14 4.05 -15.00
CA GLY A 75 0.83 3.82 -16.26
C GLY A 75 1.79 2.63 -16.15
N TYR A 76 2.34 2.18 -17.29
CA TYR A 76 3.26 1.05 -17.32
C TYR A 76 4.53 1.35 -16.47
N PRO A 77 4.81 0.59 -15.41
CA PRO A 77 5.87 0.92 -14.48
C PRO A 77 7.24 0.47 -15.00
N LYS A 78 8.31 1.08 -14.49
CA LYS A 78 9.67 0.54 -14.62
C LYS A 78 9.91 -0.42 -13.45
N LEU A 79 10.24 -1.66 -13.76
CA LEU A 79 10.55 -2.68 -12.76
C LEU A 79 12.04 -2.64 -12.41
N PHE A 80 12.34 -2.83 -11.13
CA PHE A 80 13.68 -2.96 -10.58
C PHE A 80 13.63 -3.89 -9.37
N SER A 81 14.78 -4.48 -9.02
CA SER A 81 14.92 -5.32 -7.83
C SER A 81 15.60 -4.52 -6.72
N VAL A 82 15.26 -4.87 -5.48
CA VAL A 82 15.84 -4.30 -4.26
C VAL A 82 16.16 -5.47 -3.33
N GLU A 83 17.18 -5.32 -2.50
CA GLU A 83 17.47 -6.24 -1.41
C GLU A 83 16.40 -6.13 -0.31
N ASP A 84 16.21 -7.20 0.47
CA ASP A 84 15.18 -7.27 1.50
C ASP A 84 15.53 -6.51 2.80
N ASP A 85 16.80 -6.17 2.97
CA ASP A 85 17.35 -5.44 4.13
C ASP A 85 16.67 -4.08 4.37
N ILE A 86 16.16 -3.44 3.32
CA ILE A 86 15.44 -2.17 3.40
C ILE A 86 14.26 -2.22 4.37
N PHE A 87 13.50 -3.33 4.43
CA PHE A 87 12.36 -3.46 5.33
C PHE A 87 12.79 -3.70 6.78
N TYR A 88 13.95 -4.32 6.99
CA TYR A 88 14.53 -4.45 8.31
C TYR A 88 15.03 -3.10 8.86
N GLU A 89 15.62 -2.27 8.01
CA GLU A 89 16.01 -0.90 8.38
C GLU A 89 14.79 -0.02 8.65
N LEU A 90 13.78 -0.06 7.77
CA LEU A 90 12.51 0.65 8.00
C LEU A 90 11.85 0.25 9.31
N HIS A 91 11.83 -1.04 9.63
CA HIS A 91 11.32 -1.52 10.92
C HIS A 91 12.07 -0.89 12.10
N LYS A 92 13.40 -0.77 12.05
CA LYS A 92 14.18 -0.12 13.11
C LYS A 92 13.88 1.37 13.25
N LEU A 93 13.75 2.07 12.12
CA LEU A 93 13.49 3.51 12.09
C LEU A 93 12.08 3.86 12.55
N THR A 94 11.12 2.97 12.32
CA THR A 94 9.70 3.16 12.66
C THR A 94 9.33 2.54 14.01
N GLN A 95 10.28 1.97 14.74
CA GLN A 95 10.02 1.47 16.08
C GLN A 95 9.55 2.59 17.00
N PRO A 96 8.48 2.35 17.78
CA PRO A 96 8.09 3.32 18.79
C PRO A 96 9.24 3.53 19.77
N PRO A 97 9.43 4.76 20.29
CA PRO A 97 10.46 4.98 21.29
C PRO A 97 10.19 4.07 22.50
N PRO A 98 11.24 3.57 23.17
CA PRO A 98 11.07 2.68 24.31
C PRO A 98 10.18 3.35 25.37
N PRO A 99 9.32 2.58 26.06
CA PRO A 99 8.45 3.14 27.08
C PRO A 99 9.28 3.90 28.11
N SER A 100 8.81 5.09 28.49
CA SER A 100 9.51 6.01 29.40
C SER A 100 9.72 5.46 30.82
N SER A 101 9.09 4.34 31.16
CA SER A 101 9.19 3.70 32.47
C SER A 101 9.14 2.18 32.34
N PHE A 102 10.26 1.50 32.62
CA PHE A 102 10.27 0.09 33.05
C PHE A 102 9.94 0.00 34.55
N GLY A 103 8.92 0.72 35.00
CA GLY A 103 8.51 0.76 36.40
C GLY A 103 7.57 -0.38 36.73
N CYS A 104 7.95 -1.22 37.70
CA CYS A 104 7.04 -2.15 38.37
C CYS A 104 5.98 -1.35 39.17
N GLY A 105 5.04 -0.72 38.46
CA GLY A 105 3.98 0.09 39.04
C GLY A 105 2.65 -0.63 38.87
N TRP A 106 2.14 -1.23 39.95
CA TRP A 106 0.75 -1.65 40.02
C TRP A 106 -0.14 -0.42 39.79
N GLY A 107 -0.83 -0.37 38.64
CA GLY A 107 -1.99 0.51 38.45
C GLY A 107 -1.88 1.64 37.43
N THR A 108 -0.74 1.84 36.75
CA THR A 108 -0.68 2.74 35.58
C THR A 108 -0.17 1.94 34.41
N GLY A 109 -1.02 1.72 33.40
CA GLY A 109 -0.66 0.98 32.19
C GLY A 109 0.64 1.51 31.58
N VAL A 110 1.39 0.63 30.92
CA VAL A 110 2.57 1.02 30.15
C VAL A 110 2.16 2.14 29.20
N PRO A 111 2.78 3.33 29.25
CA PRO A 111 2.55 4.34 28.23
C PRO A 111 2.98 3.72 26.90
N THR A 112 2.02 3.42 26.03
CA THR A 112 2.30 2.98 24.67
C THR A 112 2.68 4.23 23.89
N SER A 113 3.97 4.54 23.90
CA SER A 113 4.57 5.56 23.04
C SER A 113 4.17 5.30 21.58
N GLY A 114 3.52 6.28 20.95
CA GLY A 114 3.10 6.20 19.53
C GLY A 114 1.67 5.74 19.26
N LEU A 115 0.84 5.44 20.27
CA LEU A 115 -0.60 5.17 20.09
C LEU A 115 -1.52 6.31 20.56
N GLU A 116 -0.99 7.32 21.25
CA GLU A 116 -1.77 8.50 21.68
C GLU A 116 -1.79 9.61 20.61
N ASP A 117 -0.93 9.50 19.60
CA ASP A 117 -0.85 10.45 18.50
C ASP A 117 -1.50 9.80 17.27
N GLU A 118 -2.80 10.06 17.05
CA GLU A 118 -3.49 9.66 15.81
C GLU A 118 -2.96 10.43 14.57
N GLY A 119 -1.86 11.18 14.73
CA GLY A 119 -1.21 11.96 13.69
C GLY A 119 -0.18 11.18 12.87
N VAL A 120 0.06 11.66 11.65
CA VAL A 120 1.16 11.18 10.81
C VAL A 120 2.47 11.76 11.35
N HIS A 121 3.41 10.90 11.75
CA HIS A 121 4.77 11.32 12.11
C HIS A 121 5.56 11.69 10.85
N VAL A 122 5.77 12.99 10.64
CA VAL A 122 6.60 13.53 9.54
C VAL A 122 8.04 13.67 10.02
N TRP A 123 8.97 13.05 9.32
CA TRP A 123 10.40 13.20 9.53
C TRP A 123 10.90 14.26 8.54
N GLU A 124 11.40 15.39 9.04
CA GLU A 124 12.03 16.40 8.17
C GLU A 124 13.46 15.99 7.85
N GLU A 125 13.83 16.05 6.57
CA GLU A 125 15.21 15.86 6.12
C GLU A 125 16.01 17.12 6.46
N ASN A 126 17.14 16.96 7.16
CA ASN A 126 18.01 18.04 7.63
C ASN A 126 19.12 18.37 6.62
#